data_AF-A0A6N2RWU4-F1
#
_entry.id   AF-A0A6N2RWU4-F1
#
_cell.length_a   1.000
_cell.length_b   1.000
_cell.length_c   1.000
_cell.angle_alpha   90.00
_cell.angle_beta   90.00
_cell.angle_gamma   90.00
#
_symmetry.space_group_name_H-M   'P 1'
#
loop_
_entity.id
_entity.type
_entity.pdbx_description
1 polymer ?
#
loop_
_entity_poly.entity_id
_entity_poly.type
_entity_poly.pdbx_seq_one_letter_code
_entity_poly.pdbx_strand_id
1 'polypeptide(L)'
;MKVKAPFTPVLVCTIALAGCGDKKPTENEAFQLAKKEISVALCGDKSASCFIVEGGNAKVSDKKSDGTYGISATFESIKGKDKPLPYSEGVVYFDIDAKTKDVYIKSIEAWSEDGKHSVVTCGHNYKLCRK
;
A
#
# COMPACT_ATOMS: atom_id res chain seq x y z
N MET A 1 -0.98 -35.35 54.72
CA MET A 1 -1.85 -34.37 54.04
C MET A 1 -1.59 -32.98 54.61
N LYS A 2 -1.07 -32.04 53.80
CA LYS A 2 -1.23 -30.57 53.99
C LYS A 2 -0.69 -29.82 52.75
N VAL A 3 -1.65 -29.48 51.89
CA VAL A 3 -1.80 -28.38 50.92
C VAL A 3 -0.54 -27.68 50.39
N LYS A 4 -0.23 -27.89 49.10
CA LYS A 4 0.55 -26.96 48.26
C LYS A 4 -0.37 -25.81 47.82
N ALA A 5 -0.01 -24.57 48.14
CA ALA A 5 -0.63 -23.40 47.56
C ALA A 5 -0.09 -23.17 46.13
N PRO A 6 -0.92 -22.95 45.11
CA PRO A 6 -0.43 -22.53 43.80
C PRO A 6 -0.13 -21.03 43.81
N PHE A 7 1.15 -20.68 43.65
CA PHE A 7 1.58 -19.33 43.28
C PHE A 7 0.98 -19.02 41.89
N THR A 8 0.04 -18.08 41.86
CA THR A 8 -0.53 -17.58 40.60
C THR A 8 0.20 -16.29 40.25
N PRO A 9 0.98 -16.22 39.16
CA PRO A 9 1.53 -14.95 38.72
C PRO A 9 0.38 -14.10 38.18
N VAL A 10 0.10 -12.99 38.86
CA VAL A 10 -0.78 -11.94 38.37
C VAL A 10 -0.06 -11.29 37.18
N LEU A 11 -0.46 -11.69 35.97
CA LEU A 11 -0.06 -11.06 34.73
C LEU A 11 -0.68 -9.66 34.71
N VAL A 12 0.09 -8.66 35.15
CA VAL A 12 -0.27 -7.26 34.96
C VAL A 12 -0.13 -6.97 33.46
N CYS A 13 -1.21 -7.14 32.72
CA CYS A 13 -1.35 -6.57 31.39
C CYS A 13 -1.30 -5.05 31.55
N THR A 14 -0.12 -4.48 31.33
CA THR A 14 0.02 -3.06 31.03
C THR A 14 -0.81 -2.80 29.78
N ILE A 15 -2.00 -2.25 29.98
CA ILE A 15 -2.77 -1.64 28.90
C ILE A 15 -1.92 -0.45 28.46
N ALA A 16 -1.05 -0.68 27.48
CA ALA A 16 -0.48 0.42 26.73
C ALA A 16 -1.68 1.15 26.15
N LEU A 17 -1.96 2.35 26.67
CA LEU A 17 -2.81 3.31 25.99
C LEU A 17 -2.09 3.67 24.67
N ALA A 18 -2.23 2.80 23.68
CA ALA A 18 -2.13 3.22 22.29
C ALA A 18 -3.25 4.25 22.14
N GLY A 19 -2.89 5.53 22.27
CA GLY A 19 -3.83 6.61 22.05
C GLY A 19 -4.56 6.33 20.75
N CYS A 20 -5.89 6.44 20.78
CA CYS A 20 -6.75 6.46 19.60
C CYS A 20 -6.48 7.74 18.79
N GLY A 21 -5.23 7.96 18.42
CA GLY A 21 -4.79 8.99 17.50
C GLY A 21 -4.71 8.39 16.12
N ASP A 22 -5.19 9.13 15.13
CA ASP A 22 -5.10 8.75 13.72
C ASP A 22 -3.62 8.51 13.33
N LYS A 23 -3.16 7.26 13.41
CA LYS A 23 -1.76 6.92 13.15
C LYS A 23 -1.43 7.20 11.68
N LYS A 24 -0.42 8.05 11.44
CA LYS A 24 0.17 8.26 10.11
C LYS A 24 0.69 6.92 9.57
N PRO A 25 0.33 6.52 8.34
CA PRO A 25 0.86 5.31 7.73
C PRO A 25 2.37 5.45 7.55
N THR A 26 3.09 4.35 7.75
CA THR A 26 4.53 4.29 7.45
C THR A 26 4.75 4.21 5.94
N GLU A 27 5.94 4.59 5.49
CA GLU A 27 6.32 4.47 4.08
C GLU A 27 6.23 3.03 3.58
N ASN A 28 6.60 2.04 4.40
CA ASN A 28 6.46 0.64 4.01
C ASN A 28 5.00 0.19 3.91
N GLU A 29 4.12 0.57 4.84
CA GLU A 29 2.69 0.26 4.74
C GLU A 29 2.08 0.88 3.48
N ALA A 30 2.43 2.14 3.19
CA ALA A 30 2.03 2.85 1.99
C ALA A 30 2.54 2.14 0.72
N PHE A 31 3.79 1.68 0.71
CA PHE A 31 4.37 0.97 -0.43
C PHE A 31 3.71 -0.41 -0.65
N GLN A 32 3.43 -1.17 0.40
CA GLN A 32 2.73 -2.45 0.27
C GLN A 32 1.28 -2.27 -0.20
N LEU A 33 0.60 -1.19 0.21
CA LEU A 33 -0.71 -0.83 -0.33
C LEU A 33 -0.59 -0.50 -1.82
N ALA A 34 0.36 0.35 -2.21
CA ALA A 34 0.60 0.69 -3.60
C ALA A 34 0.85 -0.56 -4.48
N LYS A 35 1.58 -1.56 -3.98
CA LYS A 35 1.80 -2.84 -4.67
C LYS A 35 0.49 -3.58 -4.97
N LYS A 36 -0.45 -3.60 -4.02
CA LYS A 36 -1.78 -4.19 -4.23
C LYS A 36 -2.58 -3.40 -5.26
N GLU A 37 -2.47 -2.08 -5.23
CA GLU A 37 -3.22 -1.21 -6.13
C GLU A 37 -2.71 -1.30 -7.57
N ILE A 38 -1.40 -1.19 -7.80
CA ILE A 38 -0.81 -1.36 -9.13
C ILE A 38 -1.04 -2.76 -9.69
N SER A 39 -1.18 -3.78 -8.83
CA SER A 39 -1.50 -5.14 -9.28
C SER A 39 -2.82 -5.24 -10.04
N VAL A 40 -3.78 -4.34 -9.79
CA VAL A 40 -5.02 -4.31 -10.59
C VAL A 40 -4.73 -3.93 -12.03
N ALA A 41 -3.85 -2.94 -12.25
CA ALA A 41 -3.47 -2.49 -13.57
C ALA A 41 -2.58 -3.51 -14.31
N LEU A 42 -1.73 -4.24 -13.58
CA LEU A 42 -0.76 -5.18 -14.16
C LEU A 42 -1.30 -6.61 -14.31
N CYS A 43 -2.06 -7.08 -13.32
CA CYS A 43 -2.53 -8.46 -13.20
C CYS A 43 -4.04 -8.61 -13.43
N GLY A 44 -4.81 -7.53 -13.24
CA GLY A 44 -6.28 -7.56 -13.26
C GLY A 44 -6.94 -7.86 -11.91
N ASP A 45 -6.15 -8.00 -10.84
CA ASP A 45 -6.62 -8.32 -9.49
C ASP A 45 -5.71 -7.69 -8.41
N LYS A 46 -6.14 -7.70 -7.13
CA LYS A 46 -5.41 -7.06 -6.00
C LYS A 46 -4.40 -7.95 -5.27
N SER A 47 -4.08 -9.14 -5.79
CA SER A 47 -3.23 -10.11 -5.07
C SER A 47 -1.75 -9.74 -5.07
N ALA A 48 -1.29 -8.87 -5.99
CA ALA A 48 0.12 -8.62 -6.25
C ALA A 48 0.96 -9.90 -6.48
N SER A 49 0.31 -10.97 -6.95
CA SER A 49 0.96 -12.27 -7.13
C SER A 49 1.73 -12.36 -8.45
N CYS A 50 1.24 -11.71 -9.52
CA CYS A 50 1.75 -11.92 -10.88
C CYS A 50 3.10 -11.24 -11.19
N PHE A 51 3.65 -10.43 -10.27
CA PHE A 51 4.91 -9.72 -10.46
C PHE A 51 5.78 -9.65 -9.20
N ILE A 52 7.03 -9.31 -9.41
CA ILE A 52 8.05 -8.95 -8.42
C ILE A 52 8.41 -7.49 -8.66
N VAL A 53 8.72 -6.80 -7.56
CA VAL A 53 9.28 -5.46 -7.59
C VAL A 53 10.68 -5.53 -7.03
N GLU A 54 11.65 -5.02 -7.78
CA GLU A 54 13.03 -4.80 -7.33
C GLU A 54 13.29 -3.29 -7.34
N GLY A 55 13.39 -2.69 -6.15
CA GLY A 55 13.57 -1.23 -6.01
C GLY A 55 12.27 -0.42 -5.97
N GLY A 56 12.40 0.86 -5.63
CA GLY A 56 11.27 1.77 -5.39
C GLY A 56 10.96 2.02 -3.90
N ASN A 57 10.13 3.03 -3.67
CA ASN A 57 9.75 3.50 -2.34
C ASN A 57 8.39 4.19 -2.35
N ALA A 58 7.85 4.49 -1.16
CA ALA A 58 6.69 5.36 -1.01
C ALA A 58 7.02 6.57 -0.14
N LYS A 59 6.38 7.69 -0.44
CA LYS A 59 6.40 8.92 0.34
C LYS A 59 5.01 9.16 0.91
N VAL A 60 4.96 9.56 2.19
CA VAL A 60 3.72 9.88 2.90
C VAL A 60 3.74 11.37 3.26
N SER A 61 2.81 12.14 2.69
CA SER A 61 2.65 13.55 3.00
C SER A 61 2.26 13.79 4.46
N ASP A 62 2.28 15.04 4.89
CA ASP A 62 1.58 15.43 6.10
C ASP A 62 0.06 15.28 5.95
N LYS A 63 -0.64 15.26 7.09
CA LYS A 63 -2.10 15.17 7.11
C LYS A 63 -2.67 16.43 6.49
N LYS A 64 -3.54 16.27 5.50
CA LYS A 64 -4.26 17.37 4.85
C LYS A 64 -5.42 17.85 5.71
N SER A 65 -5.96 19.01 5.35
CA SER A 65 -7.13 19.60 6.01
C SER A 65 -8.39 18.74 5.90
N ASP A 66 -8.51 17.93 4.85
CA ASP A 66 -9.60 16.96 4.65
C ASP A 66 -9.46 15.69 5.53
N GLY A 67 -8.38 15.59 6.31
CA GLY A 67 -8.13 14.45 7.17
C GLY A 67 -7.43 13.27 6.49
N THR A 68 -6.94 13.41 5.26
CA THR A 68 -6.23 12.35 4.53
C THR A 68 -4.71 12.51 4.57
N TYR A 69 -3.99 11.40 4.34
CA TYR A 69 -2.57 11.40 4.00
C TYR A 69 -2.41 11.13 2.50
N GLY A 70 -1.69 11.99 1.79
CA GLY A 70 -1.34 11.76 0.40
C GLY A 70 -0.13 10.84 0.27
N ILE A 71 -0.24 9.86 -0.62
CA ILE A 71 0.79 8.85 -0.88
C ILE A 71 1.23 8.93 -2.33
N SER A 72 2.55 8.84 -2.52
CA SER A 72 3.18 8.63 -3.83
C SER A 72 4.14 7.46 -3.71
N ALA A 73 3.93 6.40 -4.49
CA ALA A 73 4.78 5.22 -4.50
C ALA A 73 5.35 4.96 -5.88
N THR A 74 6.66 4.82 -5.99
CA THR A 74 7.40 4.59 -7.24
C THR A 74 7.93 3.16 -7.31
N PHE A 75 7.88 2.57 -8.50
CA PHE A 75 8.33 1.22 -8.80
C PHE A 75 9.42 1.29 -9.87
N GLU A 76 10.64 0.90 -9.51
CA GLU A 76 11.82 1.05 -10.39
C GLU A 76 12.07 -0.17 -11.28
N SER A 77 11.72 -1.38 -10.82
CA SER A 77 11.79 -2.58 -11.65
C SER A 77 10.65 -3.52 -11.34
N ILE A 78 9.76 -3.69 -12.31
CA ILE A 78 8.61 -4.58 -12.28
C ILE A 78 8.91 -5.74 -13.22
N LYS A 79 8.87 -6.97 -12.68
CA LYS A 79 9.11 -8.19 -13.44
C LYS A 79 7.95 -9.15 -13.24
N GLY A 80 7.37 -9.65 -14.31
CA GLY A 80 6.34 -10.67 -14.20
C GLY A 80 6.91 -11.99 -13.66
N LYS A 81 6.17 -12.66 -12.75
CA LYS A 81 6.59 -13.95 -12.18
C LYS A 81 6.35 -15.10 -13.15
N ASP A 82 5.11 -15.22 -13.62
CA ASP A 82 4.65 -16.36 -14.42
C ASP A 82 4.71 -16.07 -15.92
N LYS A 83 4.54 -14.80 -16.29
CA LYS A 83 4.54 -14.31 -17.67
C LYS A 83 5.25 -12.96 -17.76
N PRO A 84 5.95 -12.67 -18.87
CA PRO A 84 6.48 -11.33 -19.10
C PRO A 84 5.36 -10.27 -19.01
N LEU A 85 5.64 -9.18 -18.31
CA LEU A 85 4.78 -8.01 -18.30
C LEU A 85 5.33 -6.97 -19.28
N PRO A 86 4.46 -6.23 -19.99
CA PRO A 86 4.89 -5.17 -20.90
C PRO A 86 5.31 -3.90 -20.15
N TYR A 87 5.31 -3.89 -18.81
CA TYR A 87 5.64 -2.74 -17.98
C TYR A 87 6.82 -3.11 -17.09
N SER A 88 7.80 -2.20 -16.98
CA SER A 88 9.01 -2.36 -16.16
C SER A 88 9.07 -1.36 -15.02
N GLU A 89 8.30 -0.28 -15.06
CA GLU A 89 8.29 0.79 -14.06
C GLU A 89 6.86 1.27 -13.81
N GLY A 90 6.66 2.02 -12.73
CA GLY A 90 5.38 2.65 -12.46
C GLY A 90 5.35 3.60 -11.28
N VAL A 91 4.24 4.33 -11.14
CA VAL A 91 3.93 5.16 -9.98
C VAL A 91 2.47 5.04 -9.61
N VAL A 92 2.18 5.07 -8.31
CA VAL A 92 0.84 5.05 -7.77
C VAL A 92 0.65 6.24 -6.86
N TYR A 93 -0.43 6.99 -7.10
CA TYR A 93 -0.85 8.12 -6.28
C TYR A 93 -2.21 7.83 -5.67
N PHE A 94 -2.32 7.99 -4.36
CA PHE A 94 -3.56 7.75 -3.63
C PHE A 94 -3.59 8.52 -2.32
N ASP A 95 -4.77 8.67 -1.76
CA ASP A 95 -4.95 9.22 -0.42
C ASP A 95 -5.44 8.12 0.54
N ILE A 96 -5.08 8.22 1.82
CA ILE A 96 -5.57 7.35 2.90
C ILE A 96 -6.32 8.22 3.92
N ASP A 97 -7.58 7.87 4.21
CA ASP A 97 -8.32 8.51 5.31
C ASP A 97 -7.69 8.16 6.66
N ALA A 98 -7.38 9.18 7.47
CA ALA A 98 -6.64 8.98 8.70
C ALA A 98 -7.43 8.18 9.76
N LYS A 99 -8.77 8.25 9.72
CA LYS A 99 -9.72 7.61 10.65
C LYS A 99 -10.17 6.24 10.16
N THR A 100 -10.72 6.16 8.94
CA THR A 100 -11.32 4.93 8.41
C THR A 100 -10.30 4.01 7.75
N LYS A 101 -9.12 4.55 7.38
CA LYS A 101 -8.09 3.88 6.59
C LYS A 101 -8.55 3.54 5.16
N ASP A 102 -9.62 4.16 4.68
CA ASP A 102 -10.06 4.02 3.30
C ASP A 102 -9.01 4.58 2.33
N VAL A 103 -8.83 3.88 1.21
CA VAL A 103 -7.85 4.19 0.17
C VAL A 103 -8.57 4.80 -1.03
N TYR A 104 -8.11 5.97 -1.44
CA TYR A 104 -8.67 6.75 -2.56
C TYR A 104 -7.66 6.86 -3.69
N ILE A 105 -7.79 6.01 -4.71
CA ILE A 105 -6.87 5.99 -5.84
C ILE A 105 -7.06 7.23 -6.70
N LYS A 106 -5.97 7.98 -6.90
CA LYS A 106 -5.91 9.13 -7.81
C LYS A 106 -5.48 8.67 -9.19
N SER A 107 -4.29 8.08 -9.27
CA SER A 107 -3.77 7.49 -10.49
C SER A 107 -2.87 6.30 -10.21
N ILE A 108 -2.85 5.39 -11.18
CA ILE A 108 -1.88 4.31 -11.29
C ILE A 108 -1.31 4.38 -12.69
N GLU A 109 0.00 4.45 -12.76
CA GLU A 109 0.75 4.62 -13.99
C GLU A 109 1.80 3.52 -14.06
N ALA A 110 1.92 2.87 -15.21
CA ALA A 110 2.98 1.91 -15.47
C ALA A 110 3.45 2.04 -16.92
N TRP A 111 4.75 1.87 -17.14
CA TRP A 111 5.36 2.00 -18.47
C TRP A 111 6.49 1.00 -18.68
N SER A 112 6.82 0.75 -19.95
CA SER A 112 8.05 0.07 -20.34
C SER A 112 9.21 1.06 -20.38
N GLU A 113 10.42 0.56 -20.11
CA GLU A 113 11.67 1.31 -20.20
C GLU A 113 11.89 1.91 -21.59
N ASP A 114 11.42 1.23 -22.64
CA ASP A 114 11.49 1.70 -24.03
C ASP A 114 10.36 2.66 -24.44
N GLY A 115 9.43 2.97 -23.52
CA GLY A 115 8.30 3.88 -23.73
C GLY A 115 7.20 3.37 -24.67
N LYS A 116 7.31 2.16 -25.22
CA LYS A 116 6.32 1.62 -26.18
C LYS A 116 5.00 1.22 -25.52
N HIS A 117 5.04 0.86 -24.25
CA HIS A 117 3.87 0.47 -23.48
C HIS A 117 3.69 1.43 -22.31
N SER A 118 2.49 1.98 -22.17
CA SER A 118 2.10 2.74 -20.99
C SER A 118 0.62 2.52 -20.68
N VAL A 119 0.29 2.52 -19.40
CA VAL A 119 -1.08 2.50 -18.90
C VAL A 119 -1.21 3.54 -17.81
N VAL A 120 -2.29 4.30 -17.86
CA VAL A 120 -2.65 5.28 -16.85
C VAL A 120 -4.11 5.03 -16.51
N THR A 121 -4.39 4.67 -15.26
CA THR A 121 -5.76 4.53 -14.74
C THR A 121 -6.03 5.60 -13.71
N CYS A 122 -7.25 6.13 -13.71
CA CYS A 122 -7.67 7.27 -12.90
C CYS A 122 -8.92 6.91 -12.10
N GLY A 123 -8.95 7.41 -10.86
CA GLY A 123 -10.09 7.30 -9.96
C GLY A 123 -10.35 5.89 -9.41
N HIS A 124 -11.38 5.78 -8.57
CA HIS A 124 -11.69 4.57 -7.79
C HIS A 124 -11.98 3.30 -8.58
N ASN A 125 -12.35 3.43 -9.86
CA ASN A 125 -12.79 2.30 -10.68
C ASN A 125 -11.68 1.81 -11.64
N TYR A 126 -10.44 2.28 -11.46
CA TYR A 126 -9.30 1.90 -12.32
C TYR A 126 -9.60 2.10 -13.82
N LYS A 127 -10.44 3.10 -14.14
CA LYS A 127 -10.78 3.40 -15.53
C LYS A 127 -9.56 3.99 -16.20
N LEU A 128 -9.30 3.60 -17.45
CA LEU A 128 -8.26 4.25 -18.25
C LEU A 128 -8.52 5.77 -18.29
N CYS A 129 -7.50 6.55 -17.97
CA CYS A 129 -7.59 8.00 -18.04
C CYS A 129 -7.81 8.40 -19.51
N ARG A 130 -8.72 9.33 -19.76
CA ARG A 130 -8.77 10.00 -21.07
C ARG A 130 -7.49 10.83 -21.20
N LYS A 131 -6.69 10.54 -22.23
CA LYS A 131 -5.57 11.39 -22.63
C LYS A 131 -6.07 12.71 -23.19
#